data_AF-A0AB32WYI0-F1
#
_entry.id   AF-A0AB32WYI0-F1
#
_cell.length_a   1.000
_cell.length_b   1.000
_cell.length_c   1.000
_cell.angle_alpha   90.00
_cell.angle_beta   90.00
_cell.angle_gamma   90.00
#
_symmetry.space_group_name_H-M   'P 1'
#
loop_
_entity.id
_entity.type
_entity.pdbx_description
1 polymer ?
#
loop_
_entity_poly.entity_id
_entity_poly.type
_entity_poly.pdbx_seq_one_letter_code
_entity_poly.pdbx_strand_id
1 'polypeptide(L)'
;MTKLQLLSSLGLGRNCFIRISWGGFRTISSSTAALTAKMSTECYTFGPYKIDPKEVFYSSPLSYAMVNLRPVVPGHVLVCPRREVKRFVDLTVDETSDLWLTAQRVGGGLECHHKASSLTFTIQDGPQSGQTVPHVHIHILPRREGDFERNDEIYDAM
;
A
#
# COMPACT_ATOMS: atom_id res chain seq x y z
N MET A 1 8.15 -6.98 9.28
CA MET A 1 6.84 -6.54 9.81
C MET A 1 5.77 -7.50 9.33
N THR A 2 4.80 -7.89 10.17
CA THR A 2 3.77 -8.87 9.75
C THR A 2 2.59 -8.15 9.08
N LYS A 3 2.09 -8.71 7.97
CA LYS A 3 0.91 -8.28 7.19
C LYS A 3 -0.31 -7.89 8.06
N LEU A 4 -0.43 -8.48 9.25
CA LEU A 4 -1.53 -8.27 10.18
C LEU A 4 -1.56 -6.87 10.83
N GLN A 5 -0.40 -6.22 11.04
CA GLN A 5 -0.33 -4.92 11.71
C GLN A 5 -0.63 -3.73 10.79
N LEU A 6 -0.47 -3.88 9.47
CA LEU A 6 -0.82 -2.84 8.49
C LEU A 6 -2.31 -2.89 8.10
N LEU A 7 -2.91 -4.09 8.10
CA LEU A 7 -4.33 -4.26 7.79
C LEU A 7 -5.26 -3.61 8.83
N SER A 8 -4.84 -3.54 10.09
CA SER A 8 -5.62 -2.89 11.15
C SER A 8 -5.61 -1.36 11.06
N SER A 9 -4.52 -0.73 10.58
CA SER A 9 -4.44 0.73 10.40
C SER A 9 -5.10 1.23 9.11
N LEU A 10 -5.25 0.39 8.08
CA LEU A 10 -5.93 0.71 6.81
C LEU A 10 -7.47 0.77 6.89
N GLY A 11 -8.04 0.81 8.11
CA GLY A 11 -9.48 0.95 8.32
C GLY A 11 -10.30 -0.24 7.83
N LEU A 12 -9.70 -1.41 7.62
CA LEU A 12 -10.41 -2.67 7.34
C LEU A 12 -10.99 -3.32 8.62
N GLY A 13 -10.91 -2.61 9.76
CA GLY A 13 -11.53 -3.01 11.02
C GLY A 13 -11.96 -1.81 11.86
N ARG A 14 -13.23 -1.43 11.71
CA ARG A 14 -14.08 -0.66 12.64
C ARG A 14 -13.78 0.85 12.81
N ASN A 15 -14.75 1.61 12.31
CA ASN A 15 -15.12 3.00 12.56
C ASN A 15 -14.62 3.63 13.88
N CYS A 16 -14.03 4.81 13.69
CA CYS A 16 -14.34 6.07 14.37
C CYS A 16 -15.44 6.02 15.45
N PHE A 17 -15.10 6.54 16.63
CA PHE A 17 -15.93 6.69 17.83
C PHE A 17 -17.42 7.00 17.55
N ILE A 18 -18.32 6.10 17.97
CA ILE A 18 -19.71 6.44 18.29
C ILE A 18 -20.09 5.75 19.62
N ARG A 19 -20.82 6.55 20.40
CA ARG A 19 -21.16 6.47 21.82
C ARG A 19 -22.09 5.29 22.17
N ILE A 20 -21.97 4.85 23.42
CA ILE A 20 -22.69 3.77 24.11
C ILE A 20 -24.23 3.92 24.03
N SER A 21 -24.94 2.81 23.74
CA SER A 21 -26.23 2.51 24.39
C SER A 21 -26.40 1.00 24.60
N TRP A 22 -26.84 0.64 25.80
CA TRP A 22 -27.06 -0.71 26.32
C TRP A 22 -28.15 -1.49 25.59
N GLY A 23 -27.97 -2.82 25.44
CA GLY A 23 -29.07 -3.74 25.21
C GLY A 23 -28.70 -5.05 24.48
N GLY A 24 -28.69 -6.15 25.22
CA GLY A 24 -29.01 -7.49 24.69
C GLY A 24 -27.85 -8.32 24.11
N PHE A 25 -27.32 -9.24 24.91
CA PHE A 25 -26.52 -10.36 24.43
C PHE A 25 -27.39 -11.26 23.53
N ARG A 26 -27.01 -11.42 22.25
CA ARG A 26 -27.42 -12.56 21.42
C ARG A 26 -26.16 -13.24 20.90
N THR A 27 -25.92 -14.45 21.38
CA THR A 27 -24.87 -15.34 20.87
C THR A 27 -25.29 -15.84 19.50
N ILE A 28 -24.70 -15.30 18.43
CA ILE A 28 -24.82 -15.87 17.09
C ILE A 28 -23.59 -16.75 16.87
N SER A 29 -23.79 -18.06 16.97
CA SER A 29 -22.86 -19.07 16.49
C SER A 29 -22.79 -18.98 14.96
N SER A 30 -21.85 -18.20 14.45
CA SER A 30 -21.47 -18.22 13.04
C SER A 30 -20.24 -19.11 12.89
N SER A 31 -20.43 -20.23 12.21
CA SER A 31 -19.42 -21.26 11.96
C SER A 31 -18.21 -20.68 11.23
N THR A 32 -17.05 -20.77 11.88
CA THR A 32 -15.71 -20.39 11.39
C THR A 32 -15.24 -21.18 10.15
N ALA A 33 -16.08 -22.04 9.58
CA ALA A 33 -15.73 -22.95 8.48
C ALA A 33 -15.97 -22.38 7.07
N ALA A 34 -16.67 -21.24 6.93
CA ALA A 34 -17.06 -20.71 5.62
C ALA A 34 -16.13 -19.61 5.05
N LEU A 35 -15.12 -19.15 5.81
CA LEU A 35 -14.19 -18.09 5.38
C LEU A 35 -12.89 -18.62 4.74
N THR A 36 -12.69 -19.94 4.71
CA THR A 36 -11.45 -20.57 4.23
C THR A 36 -11.49 -21.01 2.77
N ALA A 37 -12.48 -20.56 1.99
CA ALA A 37 -12.71 -21.02 0.62
C ALA A 37 -12.87 -19.86 -0.37
N LYS A 38 -11.74 -19.22 -0.68
CA LYS A 38 -11.41 -18.58 -1.98
C LYS A 38 -9.99 -17.98 -1.91
N MET A 39 -8.98 -18.83 -1.73
CA MET A 39 -7.62 -18.42 -2.08
C MET A 39 -7.49 -18.65 -3.59
N SER A 40 -7.97 -17.70 -4.39
CA SER A 40 -7.37 -17.53 -5.72
C SER A 40 -5.87 -17.41 -5.48
N THR A 41 -5.07 -18.19 -6.21
CA THR A 41 -3.62 -17.98 -6.21
C THR A 41 -3.38 -16.70 -6.98
N GLU A 42 -3.62 -15.57 -6.34
CA GLU A 42 -3.35 -14.24 -6.89
C GLU A 42 -1.85 -14.20 -7.21
N CYS A 43 -1.53 -14.14 -8.49
CA CYS A 43 -0.16 -14.01 -8.97
C CYS A 43 0.16 -12.51 -9.08
N TYR A 44 1.22 -12.07 -8.40
CA TYR A 44 1.70 -10.69 -8.46
C TYR A 44 3.08 -10.67 -9.12
N THR A 45 3.30 -9.69 -10.00
CA THR A 45 4.57 -9.49 -10.68
C THR A 45 4.99 -8.03 -10.59
N PHE A 46 6.27 -7.80 -10.33
CA PHE A 46 6.89 -6.49 -10.38
C PHE A 46 7.95 -6.48 -11.48
N GLY A 47 7.53 -6.14 -12.71
CA GLY A 47 8.34 -6.37 -13.90
C GLY A 47 8.71 -7.85 -14.01
N PRO A 48 10.01 -8.21 -14.13
CA PRO A 48 10.43 -9.60 -14.27
C PRO A 48 10.33 -10.42 -12.98
N TYR A 49 10.04 -9.80 -11.83
CA TYR A 49 10.06 -10.45 -10.52
C TYR A 49 8.69 -10.98 -10.13
N LYS A 50 8.62 -12.23 -9.68
CA LYS A 50 7.43 -12.78 -9.03
C LYS A 50 7.40 -12.34 -7.57
N ILE A 51 6.26 -11.84 -7.12
CA ILE A 51 6.07 -11.37 -5.74
C ILE A 51 5.26 -12.41 -4.97
N ASP A 52 5.76 -12.81 -3.80
CA ASP A 52 5.01 -13.69 -2.90
C ASP A 52 3.77 -12.92 -2.39
N PRO A 53 2.55 -13.51 -2.47
CA PRO A 53 1.33 -12.89 -1.95
C PRO A 53 1.39 -12.43 -0.48
N LYS A 54 2.35 -12.91 0.31
CA LYS A 54 2.61 -12.45 1.69
C LYS A 54 3.21 -11.04 1.75
N GLU A 55 3.98 -10.65 0.74
CA GLU A 55 4.59 -9.31 0.64
C GLU A 55 3.57 -8.25 0.20
N VAL A 56 2.47 -8.68 -0.42
CA VAL A 56 1.33 -7.83 -0.78
C VAL A 56 0.38 -7.71 0.42
N PHE A 57 0.29 -6.51 0.99
CA PHE A 57 -0.55 -6.24 2.16
C PHE A 57 -1.90 -5.61 1.81
N TYR A 58 -2.05 -5.05 0.61
CA TYR A 58 -3.30 -4.48 0.11
C TYR A 58 -3.42 -4.72 -1.39
N SER A 59 -4.65 -4.91 -1.86
CA SER A 59 -4.95 -5.04 -3.29
C SER A 59 -6.32 -4.46 -3.60
N SER A 60 -6.41 -3.80 -4.74
CA SER A 60 -7.65 -3.35 -5.38
C SER A 60 -7.88 -4.20 -6.65
N PRO A 61 -8.97 -3.93 -7.42
CA PRO A 61 -9.20 -4.62 -8.68
C PRO A 61 -8.07 -4.46 -9.72
N LEU A 62 -7.42 -3.29 -9.79
CA LEU A 62 -6.40 -2.99 -10.81
C LEU A 62 -5.00 -2.72 -10.24
N SER A 63 -4.83 -2.64 -8.92
CA SER A 63 -3.57 -2.31 -8.27
C SER A 63 -3.29 -3.19 -7.05
N TYR A 64 -2.05 -3.15 -6.58
CA TYR A 64 -1.64 -3.80 -5.35
C TYR A 64 -0.54 -3.00 -4.65
N ALA A 65 -0.40 -3.21 -3.34
CA ALA A 65 0.59 -2.53 -2.52
C ALA A 65 1.48 -3.54 -1.79
N MET A 66 2.79 -3.29 -1.80
CA MET A 66 3.80 -4.16 -1.22
C MET A 66 4.89 -3.37 -0.50
N VAL A 67 5.59 -4.01 0.43
CA VAL A 67 6.70 -3.37 1.15
C VAL A 67 7.92 -3.25 0.22
N ASN A 68 8.60 -2.10 0.25
CA ASN A 68 9.85 -1.95 -0.49
C ASN A 68 10.98 -2.72 0.20
N LEU A 69 11.74 -3.52 -0.55
CA LEU A 69 12.88 -4.29 -0.04
C LEU A 69 14.06 -3.41 0.37
N ARG A 70 14.20 -2.22 -0.22
CA ARG A 70 15.23 -1.23 0.13
C ARG A 70 14.56 0.09 0.53
N PRO A 71 13.99 0.15 1.74
CA PRO A 71 13.24 1.32 2.17
C PRO A 71 14.16 2.50 2.46
N VAL A 72 13.86 3.65 1.86
CA VAL A 72 14.53 4.95 2.17
C VAL A 72 14.22 5.41 3.60
N VAL A 73 12.97 5.22 4.03
CA VAL A 73 12.53 5.46 5.41
C VAL A 73 11.71 4.27 5.91
N PRO A 74 11.63 4.04 7.23
CA PRO A 74 10.75 3.01 7.79
C PRO A 74 9.30 3.21 7.33
N GLY A 75 8.70 2.18 6.72
CA GLY A 75 7.34 2.26 6.17
C GLY A 75 7.27 2.66 4.69
N HIS A 76 8.39 2.78 3.99
CA HIS A 76 8.42 2.94 2.53
C HIS A 76 7.78 1.72 1.85
N VAL A 77 6.69 1.96 1.14
CA VAL A 77 5.98 0.94 0.33
C VAL A 77 5.88 1.35 -1.13
N LEU A 78 5.48 0.39 -1.96
CA LEU A 78 5.19 0.59 -3.37
C LEU A 78 3.72 0.27 -3.64
N VAL A 79 3.08 1.06 -4.50
CA VAL A 79 1.78 0.77 -5.10
C VAL A 79 1.95 0.63 -6.61
N CYS A 80 1.55 -0.50 -7.16
CA CYS A 80 1.76 -0.85 -8.58
C CYS A 80 0.44 -1.27 -9.22
N PRO A 81 0.25 -1.05 -10.54
CA PRO A 81 -0.85 -1.66 -11.26
C PRO A 81 -0.62 -3.19 -11.35
N ARG A 82 -1.69 -3.95 -11.52
CA ARG A 82 -1.64 -5.40 -11.72
C ARG A 82 -1.14 -5.77 -13.11
N ARG A 83 -1.53 -5.00 -14.13
CA ARG A 83 -0.99 -5.11 -15.48
C ARG A 83 0.41 -4.52 -15.48
N GLU A 84 1.37 -5.24 -16.04
CA GLU A 84 2.72 -4.70 -16.22
C GLU A 84 2.70 -3.57 -17.27
N VAL A 85 2.89 -2.34 -16.80
CA VAL A 85 2.98 -1.15 -17.63
C VAL A 85 4.30 -0.46 -17.34
N LYS A 86 5.11 -0.19 -18.36
CA LYS A 86 6.48 0.34 -18.14
C LYS A 86 6.50 1.83 -17.83
N ARG A 87 5.63 2.59 -18.52
CA ARG A 87 5.57 4.05 -18.45
C ARG A 87 4.21 4.51 -17.96
N PHE A 88 4.18 5.58 -17.17
CA PHE A 88 2.95 6.12 -16.59
C PHE A 88 1.94 6.54 -17.66
N VAL A 89 2.41 7.07 -18.80
CA VAL A 89 1.57 7.49 -19.93
C VAL A 89 0.82 6.34 -20.60
N ASP A 90 1.27 5.09 -20.42
CA ASP A 90 0.66 3.91 -21.04
C ASP A 90 -0.42 3.25 -20.15
N LEU A 91 -0.73 3.86 -19.00
CA LEU A 91 -1.83 3.45 -18.14
C LEU A 91 -3.18 3.84 -18.76
N THR A 92 -4.19 3.00 -18.57
CA THR A 92 -5.56 3.38 -18.87
C THR A 92 -6.07 4.41 -17.85
N VAL A 93 -7.19 5.06 -18.16
CA VAL A 93 -7.87 5.97 -17.23
C VAL A 93 -8.28 5.24 -15.94
N ASP A 94 -8.77 4.00 -16.07
CA ASP A 94 -9.20 3.19 -14.93
C ASP A 94 -8.02 2.78 -14.06
N GLU A 95 -6.91 2.37 -14.67
CA GLU A 95 -5.69 2.02 -13.93
C GLU A 95 -5.09 3.23 -13.23
N THR A 96 -5.02 4.37 -13.92
CA THR A 96 -4.52 5.61 -13.32
C THR A 96 -5.35 6.01 -12.10
N SER A 97 -6.68 5.92 -12.22
CA SER A 97 -7.61 6.26 -11.14
C SER A 97 -7.48 5.29 -9.97
N ASP A 98 -7.51 3.98 -10.22
CA ASP A 98 -7.39 2.97 -9.19
C ASP A 98 -6.02 3.00 -8.49
N LEU A 99 -4.94 3.28 -9.22
CA LEU A 99 -3.58 3.41 -8.69
C LEU A 99 -3.49 4.56 -7.67
N TRP A 100 -4.01 5.74 -8.01
CA TRP A 100 -3.99 6.91 -7.11
C TRP A 100 -4.96 6.79 -5.94
N LEU A 101 -6.15 6.21 -6.14
CA LEU A 101 -7.07 5.91 -5.04
C LEU A 101 -6.47 4.89 -4.06
N THR A 102 -5.77 3.88 -4.59
CA THR A 102 -5.02 2.91 -3.79
C THR A 102 -3.89 3.60 -3.02
N ALA A 103 -3.10 4.45 -3.68
CA ALA A 103 -2.02 5.19 -3.04
C ALA A 103 -2.52 6.14 -1.94
N GLN A 104 -3.61 6.86 -2.17
CA GLN A 104 -4.23 7.73 -1.17
C GLN A 104 -4.65 6.91 0.07
N ARG A 105 -5.31 5.77 -0.12
CA ARG A 105 -5.74 4.90 0.98
C ARG A 105 -4.56 4.32 1.76
N VAL A 106 -3.56 3.81 1.04
CA VAL A 106 -2.35 3.22 1.63
C VAL A 106 -1.57 4.28 2.40
N GLY A 107 -1.38 5.45 1.81
CA GLY A 107 -0.72 6.59 2.43
C GLY A 107 -1.36 7.01 3.75
N GLY A 108 -2.69 7.21 3.78
CA GLY A 108 -3.38 7.56 5.02
C GLY A 108 -3.23 6.50 6.13
N GLY A 109 -3.23 5.22 5.76
CA GLY A 109 -2.98 4.13 6.71
C GLY A 109 -1.53 4.10 7.24
N LEU A 110 -0.55 4.40 6.37
CA LEU A 110 0.86 4.48 6.75
C LEU A 110 1.15 5.67 7.65
N GLU A 111 0.60 6.85 7.33
CA GLU A 111 0.79 8.05 8.13
C GLU A 111 0.33 7.80 9.58
N CYS A 112 -0.88 7.25 9.74
CA CYS A 112 -1.42 6.85 11.04
C CYS A 112 -0.57 5.79 11.74
N HIS A 113 -0.18 4.72 11.03
CA HIS A 113 0.58 3.60 11.61
C HIS A 113 1.97 4.03 12.10
N HIS A 114 2.67 4.82 11.30
CA HIS A 114 4.04 5.26 11.58
C HIS A 114 4.11 6.51 12.46
N LYS A 115 2.95 7.07 12.87
CA LYS A 115 2.85 8.35 13.56
C LYS A 115 3.61 9.45 12.80
N ALA A 116 3.53 9.38 11.47
CA ALA A 116 4.04 10.39 10.58
C ALA A 116 3.07 11.57 10.54
N SER A 117 3.55 12.72 10.08
CA SER A 117 2.75 13.94 9.90
C SER A 117 2.63 14.35 8.44
N SER A 118 3.31 13.63 7.54
CA SER A 118 3.38 13.93 6.12
C SER A 118 3.70 12.67 5.32
N LEU A 119 3.52 12.75 4.01
CA LEU A 119 3.82 11.66 3.08
C LEU A 119 4.58 12.22 1.87
N THR A 120 5.58 11.48 1.38
CA THR A 120 6.14 11.69 0.05
C THR A 120 5.57 10.64 -0.89
N PHE A 121 4.92 11.10 -1.96
CA PHE A 121 4.51 10.27 -3.10
C PHE A 121 5.42 10.56 -4.28
N THR A 122 5.98 9.53 -4.91
CA THR A 122 6.91 9.72 -6.03
C THR A 122 6.76 8.61 -7.06
N ILE A 123 6.86 9.00 -8.34
CA ILE A 123 6.94 8.08 -9.47
C ILE A 123 8.22 8.41 -10.23
N GLN A 124 9.08 7.42 -10.40
CA GLN A 124 10.22 7.49 -11.31
C GLN A 124 9.77 6.87 -12.65
N ASP A 125 9.38 7.70 -13.62
CA ASP A 125 8.85 7.27 -14.92
C ASP A 125 9.94 7.18 -16.01
N GLY A 126 10.61 6.03 -16.06
CA GLY A 126 11.67 5.72 -17.03
C GLY A 126 13.09 5.74 -16.43
N PRO A 127 14.09 5.18 -17.15
CA PRO A 127 15.43 4.97 -16.59
C PRO A 127 16.13 6.26 -16.15
N GLN A 128 15.99 7.34 -16.93
CA GLN A 128 16.63 8.63 -16.64
C GLN A 128 16.03 9.35 -15.42
N SER A 129 14.83 8.97 -14.98
CA SER A 129 14.26 9.45 -13.72
C SER A 129 14.55 8.53 -12.53
N GLY A 130 15.38 7.50 -12.71
CA GLY A 130 15.74 6.55 -11.64
C GLY A 130 14.96 5.24 -11.63
N GLN A 131 14.08 4.98 -12.61
CA GLN A 131 13.29 3.75 -12.65
C GLN A 131 14.19 2.53 -12.88
N THR A 132 14.39 1.72 -11.83
CA THR A 132 15.23 0.51 -11.91
C THR A 132 14.45 -0.72 -12.37
N VAL A 133 13.17 -0.81 -12.02
CA VAL A 133 12.26 -1.88 -12.48
C VAL A 133 11.25 -1.28 -13.45
N PRO A 134 11.18 -1.73 -14.72
CA PRO A 134 10.33 -1.15 -15.76
C PRO A 134 8.87 -1.59 -15.60
N HIS A 135 8.27 -1.23 -14.48
CA HIS A 135 6.87 -1.38 -14.14
C HIS A 135 6.48 -0.14 -13.35
N VAL A 136 5.39 0.56 -13.68
CA VAL A 136 4.95 1.75 -12.93
C VAL A 136 4.75 1.41 -11.46
N HIS A 137 5.29 2.23 -10.58
CA HIS A 137 5.06 2.12 -9.15
C HIS A 137 5.13 3.50 -8.50
N ILE A 138 4.21 3.74 -7.57
CA ILE A 138 4.21 4.90 -6.70
C ILE A 138 4.95 4.50 -5.43
N HIS A 139 6.05 5.18 -5.15
CA HIS A 139 6.69 5.15 -3.85
C HIS A 139 5.85 5.97 -2.86
N ILE A 140 5.58 5.40 -1.69
CA ILE A 140 4.89 6.09 -0.61
C ILE A 140 5.76 6.00 0.63
N LEU A 141 6.24 7.16 1.09
CA LEU A 141 7.15 7.28 2.23
C LEU A 141 6.45 8.08 3.34
N PRO A 142 6.15 7.47 4.51
CA PRO A 142 5.69 8.23 5.67
C PRO A 142 6.83 9.10 6.20
N ARG A 143 6.57 10.40 6.33
CA ARG A 143 7.53 11.43 6.73
C ARG A 143 7.24 11.95 8.12
N ARG A 144 8.29 12.23 8.87
CA ARG A 144 8.22 12.85 10.21
C ARG A 144 9.31 13.89 10.36
N GLU A 145 9.10 14.82 11.29
CA GLU A 145 10.15 15.77 11.65
C GLU A 145 11.45 15.04 12.05
N GLY A 146 12.57 15.49 11.47
CA GLY A 146 13.90 14.94 11.74
C GLY A 146 14.17 13.55 11.17
N ASP A 147 13.37 13.05 10.22
CA ASP A 147 13.74 11.85 9.46
C ASP A 147 14.90 12.07 8.48
N PHE A 148 15.09 13.33 8.06
CA PHE A 148 16.26 13.85 7.37
C PHE A 148 16.72 15.15 8.05
N GLU A 149 18.01 15.50 7.92
CA GLU A 149 18.50 16.79 8.41
C GLU A 149 17.95 17.93 7.54
N ARG A 150 17.92 17.73 6.22
CA ARG A 150 17.23 18.60 5.26
C ARG A 150 16.25 17.78 4.44
N ASN A 151 15.00 18.20 4.39
CA ASN A 151 13.93 17.42 3.76
C ASN A 151 14.18 17.08 2.28
N ASP A 152 14.94 17.89 1.55
CA ASP A 152 15.27 17.67 0.13
C ASP A 152 16.34 16.58 -0.08
N GLU A 153 17.03 16.13 0.96
CA GLU A 153 17.98 14.99 0.87
C GLU A 153 17.28 13.68 0.47
N ILE A 154 15.95 13.65 0.55
CA ILE A 154 15.14 12.56 0.01
C ILE A 154 15.39 12.34 -1.48
N TYR A 155 15.68 13.38 -2.27
CA TYR A 155 15.91 13.22 -3.71
C TYR A 155 17.23 12.50 -4.01
N ASP A 156 18.22 12.63 -3.14
CA ASP A 156 19.49 11.91 -3.26
C ASP A 156 19.38 10.47 -2.76
N ALA A 157 18.42 10.19 -1.87
CA ALA A 157 18.23 8.88 -1.25
C ALA A 157 17.31 7.93 -2.05
N MET A 158 16.57 8.46 -3.04
CA MET A 158 15.60 7.75 -3.89
C MET A 158 16.24 7.14 -5.14
#